data_AF-A0A957M924-F1
#
_entry.id   AF-A0A957M924-F1
#
_cell.length_a   1.000
_cell.length_b   1.000
_cell.length_c   1.000
_cell.angle_alpha   90.00
_cell.angle_beta   90.00
_cell.angle_gamma   90.00
#
_symmetry.space_group_name_H-M   'P 1'
#
loop_
_entity.id
_entity.type
_entity.pdbx_description
1 polymer ?
#
loop_
_entity_poly.entity_id
_entity_poly.type
_entity_poly.pdbx_seq_one_letter_code
_entity_poly.pdbx_strand_id
1 'polypeptide(L)'
;YDLILAANGYHSLGDYKRALAPGGIYVMAGGKTRQIFDVILLGWWYSRGGDKKLANVMAHSSVPDLLVINELVESGKVKPTIDRTYPLEQTADALRYLGEGHARGKIVIKVV
;
A
#
# COMPACT_ATOMS: atom_id res chain seq x y z
N TYR A 1 -11.71 11.84 -8.51
CA TYR A 1 -11.03 11.70 -7.21
C TYR A 1 -9.90 12.71 -7.09
N ASP A 2 -9.80 13.39 -5.94
CA ASP A 2 -8.69 14.31 -5.65
C ASP A 2 -7.41 13.55 -5.26
N LEU A 3 -7.58 12.40 -4.61
CA LEU A 3 -6.51 11.46 -4.28
C LEU A 3 -6.95 10.02 -4.57
N ILE A 4 -6.09 9.25 -5.22
CA ILE A 4 -6.21 7.79 -5.33
C ILE A 4 -4.97 7.18 -4.68
N LEU A 5 -5.14 6.51 -3.54
CA LEU A 5 -4.09 5.74 -2.88
C LEU A 5 -4.18 4.27 -3.33
N ALA A 6 -3.29 3.85 -4.21
CA ALA A 6 -3.29 2.49 -4.76
C ALA A 6 -2.40 1.55 -3.91
N ALA A 7 -3.04 0.68 -3.13
CA ALA A 7 -2.36 -0.31 -2.29
C ALA A 7 -1.99 -1.60 -3.04
N ASN A 8 -2.85 -2.08 -3.95
CA ASN A 8 -2.60 -3.28 -4.76
C ASN A 8 -2.54 -3.03 -6.26
N GLY A 9 -3.10 -1.91 -6.73
CA GLY A 9 -3.00 -1.45 -8.12
C GLY A 9 -3.32 -2.51 -9.20
N TYR A 10 -4.60 -2.63 -9.58
CA TYR A 10 -5.06 -3.64 -10.54
C TYR A 10 -5.36 -3.11 -11.94
N HIS A 11 -5.48 -1.79 -12.10
CA HIS A 11 -5.80 -1.15 -13.38
C HIS A 11 -4.57 -0.48 -14.01
N SER A 12 -4.71 -0.09 -15.28
CA SER A 12 -3.64 0.66 -15.95
C SER A 12 -3.51 2.07 -15.38
N LEU A 13 -2.34 2.71 -15.53
CA LEU A 13 -2.15 4.10 -15.11
C LEU A 13 -3.07 5.08 -15.85
N GLY A 14 -3.48 4.74 -17.08
CA GLY A 14 -4.45 5.51 -17.86
C GLY A 14 -5.85 5.49 -17.24
N ASP A 15 -6.28 4.34 -16.70
CA ASP A 15 -7.57 4.22 -16.02
C ASP A 15 -7.61 5.07 -14.74
N TYR A 16 -6.53 5.01 -13.94
CA TYR A 16 -6.39 5.85 -12.75
C TYR A 16 -6.37 7.34 -13.12
N LYS A 17 -5.61 7.74 -14.13
CA LYS A 17 -5.54 9.14 -14.59
C LYS A 17 -6.91 9.66 -15.07
N ARG A 18 -7.71 8.80 -15.70
CA ARG A 18 -9.07 9.15 -16.13
C ARG A 18 -10.01 9.38 -14.96
N ALA A 19 -9.90 8.57 -13.90
CA ALA A 19 -10.70 8.67 -12.70
C ALA A 19 -10.34 9.86 -11.78
N LEU A 20 -9.11 10.40 -11.90
CA LEU A 20 -8.70 11.59 -11.17
C LEU A 20 -9.49 12.84 -11.60
N ALA A 21 -9.82 13.70 -10.64
CA ALA A 21 -10.31 15.05 -10.90
C ALA A 21 -9.17 15.92 -11.47
N PRO A 22 -9.46 17.07 -12.11
CA PRO A 22 -8.44 18.09 -12.37
C PRO A 22 -7.63 18.39 -11.09
N GLY A 23 -6.31 18.49 -11.21
CA GLY A 23 -5.38 18.65 -10.08
C GLY A 23 -5.19 17.42 -9.17
N GLY A 24 -5.89 16.31 -9.43
CA GLY A 24 -5.86 15.13 -8.59
C GLY A 24 -4.52 14.38 -8.62
N ILE A 25 -4.26 13.62 -7.56
CA ILE A 25 -3.02 12.88 -7.36
C ILE A 25 -3.30 11.38 -7.26
N TYR A 26 -2.61 10.59 -8.06
CA TYR A 26 -2.49 9.16 -7.85
C TYR A 26 -1.20 8.87 -7.10
N VAL A 27 -1.27 8.06 -6.05
CA VAL A 27 -0.12 7.66 -5.25
C VAL A 27 -0.14 6.15 -5.06
N MET A 28 0.90 5.48 -5.53
CA MET A 28 1.05 4.04 -5.41
C MET A 28 1.82 3.68 -4.14
N ALA A 29 1.21 2.92 -3.23
CA ALA A 29 1.85 2.35 -2.04
C ALA A 29 2.27 0.89 -2.24
N GLY A 30 1.65 0.18 -3.19
CA GLY A 30 1.98 -1.19 -3.55
C GLY A 30 1.23 -1.64 -4.80
N GLY A 31 1.58 -2.81 -5.30
CA GLY A 31 0.90 -3.44 -6.41
C GLY A 31 1.77 -4.43 -7.17
N LYS A 32 1.28 -4.90 -8.33
CA LYS A 32 2.05 -5.83 -9.16
C LYS A 32 3.40 -5.21 -9.53
N THR A 33 4.47 -5.99 -9.45
CA THR A 33 5.85 -5.58 -9.76
C THR A 33 5.95 -4.76 -11.05
N ARG A 34 5.25 -5.19 -12.11
CA ARG A 34 5.19 -4.49 -13.40
C ARG A 34 4.63 -3.06 -13.30
N GLN A 35 3.57 -2.86 -12.52
CA GLN A 35 2.97 -1.54 -12.35
C GLN A 35 3.88 -0.62 -11.52
N ILE A 36 4.60 -1.19 -10.54
CA ILE A 36 5.61 -0.45 -9.80
C ILE A 36 6.71 0.05 -10.74
N PHE A 37 7.22 -0.83 -11.61
CA PHE A 37 8.17 -0.46 -12.65
C PHE A 37 7.61 0.59 -13.63
N ASP A 38 6.37 0.45 -14.09
CA ASP A 38 5.73 1.39 -15.03
C ASP A 38 5.59 2.79 -14.41
N VAL A 39 5.25 2.91 -13.11
CA VAL A 39 5.18 4.21 -12.41
C VAL A 39 6.57 4.83 -12.27
N ILE A 40 7.57 4.03 -11.89
CA ILE A 40 8.95 4.51 -11.71
C ILE A 40 9.52 5.01 -13.05
N LEU A 41 9.30 4.27 -14.14
CA LEU A 41 9.86 4.59 -15.45
C LEU A 41 9.06 5.65 -16.22
N LEU A 42 7.73 5.63 -16.14
CA LEU A 42 6.85 6.41 -17.01
C LEU A 42 6.02 7.46 -16.27
N GLY A 43 6.03 7.51 -14.93
CA GLY A 43 5.22 8.44 -14.13
C GLY A 43 5.50 9.91 -14.46
N TRP A 44 6.75 10.23 -14.78
CA TRP A 44 7.17 11.57 -15.22
C TRP A 44 6.62 11.94 -16.60
N TRP A 45 6.56 10.99 -17.54
CA TRP A 45 5.96 11.22 -18.87
C TRP A 45 4.44 11.31 -18.82
N TYR A 46 3.79 10.51 -17.97
CA TYR A 46 2.33 10.60 -17.77
C TYR A 46 1.89 11.91 -17.11
N SER A 47 2.77 12.55 -16.34
CA SER A 47 2.52 13.84 -15.68
C SER A 47 2.85 15.05 -16.57
N ARG A 48 3.45 14.87 -17.75
CA ARG A 48 3.94 15.95 -18.63
C ARG A 48 2.88 16.60 -19.55
N GLY A 49 1.64 16.15 -19.51
CA GLY A 49 0.57 16.59 -20.41
C GLY A 49 -0.72 17.04 -19.71
N GLY A 50 -0.70 17.36 -18.43
CA GLY A 50 -1.88 17.81 -17.67
C GLY A 50 -1.58 18.19 -16.23
N ASP A 51 -2.60 18.65 -15.52
CA ASP A 51 -2.59 19.08 -14.11
C ASP A 51 -2.65 17.91 -13.10
N LYS A 52 -2.87 16.69 -13.58
CA LYS A 52 -2.96 15.45 -12.78
C LYS A 52 -1.58 14.84 -12.56
N LYS A 53 -1.30 14.41 -11.32
CA LYS A 53 0.01 13.89 -10.90
C LYS A 53 -0.04 12.38 -10.64
N LEU A 54 1.00 11.67 -11.06
CA LEU A 54 1.20 10.25 -10.78
C LEU A 54 2.51 10.08 -10.01
N ALA A 55 2.43 9.56 -8.78
CA ALA A 55 3.56 9.41 -7.87
C ALA A 55 3.60 8.02 -7.22
N ASN A 56 4.75 7.69 -6.63
CA ASN A 56 4.91 6.54 -5.76
C ASN A 56 5.12 7.01 -4.32
N VAL A 57 4.49 6.34 -3.36
CA VAL A 57 4.92 6.40 -1.96
C VAL A 57 6.21 5.58 -1.87
N MET A 58 7.34 6.25 -1.73
CA MET A 58 8.49 5.65 -1.09
C MET A 58 8.30 5.87 0.40
N ALA A 59 7.86 4.83 1.11
CA ALA A 59 7.70 4.92 2.55
C ALA A 59 9.09 5.10 3.18
N HIS A 60 9.35 6.28 3.72
CA HIS A 60 10.53 6.54 4.52
C HIS A 60 10.15 6.34 5.98
N SER A 61 10.55 5.20 6.58
CA SER A 61 10.30 4.96 8.00
C SER A 61 11.23 5.84 8.83
N SER A 62 10.68 6.86 9.48
CA SER A 62 11.40 7.71 10.44
C SER A 62 10.87 7.50 11.86
N VAL A 63 11.73 7.74 12.86
CA VAL A 63 11.30 7.67 14.28
C VAL A 63 10.12 8.61 14.57
N PRO A 64 10.12 9.89 14.13
CA PRO A 64 8.96 10.77 14.30
C PRO A 64 7.66 10.20 13.73
N ASP A 65 7.70 9.63 12.52
CA ASP A 65 6.49 9.07 11.91
C ASP A 65 5.98 7.83 12.66
N LEU A 66 6.89 7.00 13.17
CA LEU A 66 6.52 5.83 13.98
C LEU A 66 5.89 6.25 15.32
N LEU A 67 6.33 7.35 15.93
CA LEU A 67 5.72 7.87 17.15
C LEU A 67 4.29 8.36 16.89
N VAL A 68 4.05 9.02 15.76
CA VAL A 68 2.68 9.41 15.33
C VAL A 68 1.80 8.18 15.14
N ILE A 69 2.31 7.14 14.47
CA ILE A 69 1.56 5.89 14.30
C ILE A 69 1.26 5.22 15.66
N ASN A 70 2.23 5.22 16.58
CA ASN A 70 2.04 4.66 17.91
C ASN A 70 0.91 5.36 18.67
N GLU A 71 0.88 6.70 18.68
CA GLU A 71 -0.19 7.47 19.32
C GLU A 71 -1.56 7.15 18.71
N LEU A 72 -1.64 7.00 17.38
CA LEU A 72 -2.88 6.62 16.70
C LEU A 72 -3.36 5.22 17.11
N VAL A 73 -2.44 4.29 17.36
CA VAL A 73 -2.76 2.93 17.82
C VAL A 73 -3.16 2.93 19.30
N GLU A 74 -2.40 3.60 20.16
CA GLU A 74 -2.69 3.71 21.60
C GLU A 74 -4.02 4.42 21.89
N SER A 75 -4.32 5.47 21.12
CA SER A 75 -5.61 6.17 21.21
C SER A 75 -6.78 5.40 20.58
N GLY A 76 -6.51 4.26 19.93
CA GLY A 76 -7.52 3.42 19.29
C GLY A 76 -8.11 4.01 18.00
N LYS A 77 -7.58 5.13 17.50
CA LYS A 77 -7.96 5.74 16.21
C LYS A 77 -7.57 4.86 15.03
N VAL A 78 -6.47 4.13 15.17
CA VAL A 78 -6.03 3.09 14.23
C VAL A 78 -6.02 1.76 14.96
N LYS A 79 -6.75 0.77 14.43
CA LYS A 79 -6.78 -0.59 14.98
C LYS A 79 -6.25 -1.57 13.94
N PRO A 80 -5.11 -2.26 14.21
CA PRO A 80 -4.63 -3.28 13.31
C PRO A 80 -5.63 -4.44 13.27
N THR A 81 -6.07 -4.81 12.07
CA THR A 81 -6.90 -6.01 11.88
C THR A 81 -5.98 -7.20 11.75
N ILE A 82 -6.01 -8.09 12.74
CA ILE A 82 -5.30 -9.37 12.72
C ILE A 82 -6.24 -10.40 12.12
N ASP A 83 -5.79 -11.08 11.07
CA ASP A 83 -6.54 -12.16 10.45
C ASP A 83 -6.32 -13.46 11.22
N ARG A 84 -5.05 -13.83 11.38
CA ARG A 84 -4.63 -15.08 12.05
C ARG A 84 -3.34 -14.89 12.81
N THR A 85 -3.21 -15.66 13.88
CA THR A 85 -1.98 -15.77 14.68
C THR A 85 -1.51 -17.21 14.66
N TYR A 86 -0.24 -17.42 14.33
CA TYR A 86 0.42 -18.72 14.31
C TYR A 86 1.55 -18.73 15.34
N PRO A 87 1.83 -19.85 16.04
CA PRO A 87 3.06 -20.00 16.78
C PRO A 87 4.28 -20.08 15.84
N LEU A 88 5.48 -19.84 16.35
CA LEU A 88 6.71 -19.78 15.56
C LEU A 88 6.94 -21.05 14.72
N GLU A 89 6.70 -22.23 15.28
CA GLU A 89 6.82 -23.53 14.63
C GLU A 89 5.89 -23.71 13.43
N GLN A 90 4.81 -22.92 13.32
CA GLN A 90 3.86 -22.95 12.21
C GLN A 90 4.10 -21.83 11.17
N THR A 91 5.29 -21.21 11.17
CA THR A 91 5.62 -20.16 10.19
C THR A 91 5.45 -20.63 8.75
N ALA A 92 5.76 -21.89 8.44
CA ALA A 92 5.56 -22.46 7.11
C ALA A 92 4.07 -22.46 6.69
N ASP A 93 3.16 -22.77 7.61
CA ASP A 93 1.72 -22.77 7.35
C ASP A 93 1.17 -21.35 7.22
N ALA A 94 1.68 -20.42 8.02
CA ALA A 94 1.37 -19.00 7.91
C ALA A 94 1.73 -18.44 6.52
N LEU A 95 2.91 -18.79 6.01
CA LEU A 95 3.36 -18.38 4.67
C LEU A 95 2.55 -19.04 3.55
N ARG A 96 2.15 -20.32 3.71
CA ARG A 96 1.27 -20.98 2.74
C ARG A 96 -0.08 -20.30 2.66
N TYR A 97 -0.70 -20.01 3.79
CA TYR A 97 -1.96 -19.27 3.86
C TYR A 97 -1.86 -17.87 3.24
N LEU A 98 -0.77 -17.15 3.50
CA LEU A 98 -0.49 -15.86 2.87
C LEU A 98 -0.43 -15.99 1.33
N GLY A 99 0.25 -17.03 0.84
CA GLY A 99 0.42 -17.30 -0.59
C GLY A 99 -0.87 -17.61 -1.34
N GLU A 100 -1.92 -18.09 -0.67
CA GLU A 100 -3.25 -18.28 -1.25
C GLU A 100 -3.96 -16.95 -1.56
N GLY A 101 -3.48 -15.82 -1.03
CA GLY A 101 -4.08 -14.50 -1.24
C GLY A 101 -5.40 -14.29 -0.49
N HIS A 102 -5.76 -15.18 0.43
CA HIS A 102 -6.98 -15.12 1.23
C HIS A 102 -6.86 -14.25 2.49
N ALA A 103 -5.67 -13.72 2.80
CA ALA A 103 -5.44 -12.91 3.97
C ALA A 103 -6.22 -11.58 3.90
N ARG A 104 -7.10 -11.34 4.87
CA ARG A 104 -7.94 -10.14 5.01
C ARG A 104 -7.37 -9.11 5.99
N GLY A 105 -6.27 -9.46 6.66
CA GLY A 105 -5.59 -8.64 7.66
C GLY A 105 -4.14 -9.06 7.82
N LYS A 106 -3.49 -8.61 8.90
CA LYS A 106 -2.12 -9.03 9.22
C LYS A 106 -2.11 -10.46 9.76
N ILE A 107 -1.17 -11.25 9.26
CA ILE A 107 -0.82 -12.55 9.86
C ILE A 107 0.29 -12.28 10.88
N VAL A 108 0.10 -12.76 12.11
CA VAL A 108 1.06 -12.57 13.20
C VAL A 108 1.72 -13.90 13.53
N ILE A 109 3.04 -13.89 13.70
CA ILE A 109 3.79 -15.01 14.29
C ILE A 109 4.03 -14.70 15.76
N LYS A 110 3.54 -15.56 16.63
CA LYS A 110 3.73 -15.48 18.07
C LYS A 110 5.00 -16.21 18.46
N VAL A 111 5.95 -15.46 19.00
CA VAL A 111 7.17 -15.99 19.62
C VAL A 111 6.93 -15.93 21.14
N VAL A 112 6.96 -17.07 21.80
CA VAL A 112 6.82 -17.22 23.27
C VAL A 112 8.12 -17.71 23.86
#